data_AF-A0A7W4Z9B2-F1
#
_entry.id   AF-A0A7W4Z9B2-F1
#
_cell.length_a   1.000
_cell.length_b   1.000
_cell.length_c   1.000
_cell.angle_alpha   90.00
_cell.angle_beta   90.00
_cell.angle_gamma   90.00
#
_symmetry.space_group_name_H-M   'P 1'
#
loop_
_entity.id
_entity.type
_entity.pdbx_description
1 polymer ?
#
loop_
_entity_poly.entity_id
_entity_poly.type
_entity_poly.pdbx_seq_one_letter_code
_entity_poly.pdbx_strand_id
1 'polypeptide(L)'
;MTTQERSHFWQKQIATWQASDVSGQAFCKQQNLSYHQFVYWRRKQDKARSSQTSSATGFAKVTQATPTKDELTLTLPSGLSITGIHTGNVELLGAILRQL
;
A
#
# COMPACT_ATOMS: atom_id res chain seq x y z
N MET A 1 -26.05 -4.00 -0.97
CA MET A 1 -25.04 -3.00 -1.39
C MET A 1 -23.69 -3.67 -1.44
N THR A 2 -23.08 -3.74 -2.62
CA THR A 2 -21.71 -4.23 -2.78
C THR A 2 -20.72 -3.21 -2.20
N THR A 3 -19.49 -3.65 -1.92
CA THR A 3 -18.44 -2.77 -1.38
C THR A 3 -18.16 -1.55 -2.27
N GLN A 4 -18.33 -1.71 -3.60
CA GLN A 4 -18.09 -0.67 -4.59
C GLN A 4 -19.21 0.38 -4.63
N GLU A 5 -20.48 -0.06 -4.57
CA GLU A 5 -21.65 0.84 -4.50
C GLU A 5 -21.57 1.76 -3.27
N ARG A 6 -21.21 1.19 -2.12
CA ARG A 6 -21.04 1.95 -0.88
C ARG A 6 -19.92 2.98 -1.01
N SER A 7 -18.83 2.63 -1.69
CA SER A 7 -17.73 3.56 -1.96
C SER A 7 -18.20 4.75 -2.80
N HIS A 8 -18.90 4.50 -3.90
CA HIS A 8 -19.45 5.55 -4.76
C HIS A 8 -20.44 6.45 -4.02
N PHE A 9 -21.32 5.86 -3.22
CA PHE A 9 -22.27 6.61 -2.40
C PHE A 9 -21.55 7.60 -1.47
N TRP A 10 -20.57 7.12 -0.70
CA TRP A 10 -19.84 7.98 0.24
C TRP A 10 -18.95 9.00 -0.45
N GLN A 11 -18.43 8.68 -1.63
CA GLN A 11 -17.68 9.64 -2.44
C GLN A 11 -18.57 10.82 -2.86
N LYS A 12 -19.79 10.55 -3.32
CA LYS A 12 -20.77 11.59 -3.66
C LYS A 12 -21.16 12.44 -2.44
N GLN A 13 -21.46 11.80 -1.30
CA GLN A 13 -21.84 12.52 -0.07
C GLN A 13 -20.74 13.46 0.43
N ILE A 14 -19.48 13.01 0.41
CA ILE A 14 -18.34 13.83 0.84
C ILE A 14 -18.11 15.01 -0.12
N ALA A 15 -18.28 14.81 -1.42
CA ALA A 15 -18.19 15.90 -2.40
C ALA A 15 -19.30 16.94 -2.20
N THR A 16 -20.55 16.52 -1.96
CA THR A 16 -21.65 17.42 -1.63
C THR A 16 -21.38 18.19 -0.34
N TRP A 17 -20.87 17.52 0.69
CA TRP A 17 -20.49 18.16 1.94
C TRP A 17 -19.40 19.22 1.75
N GLN A 18 -18.35 18.92 0.98
CA GLN A 18 -17.28 19.87 0.66
C GLN A 18 -17.79 21.14 -0.05
N ALA A 19 -18.86 21.02 -0.85
CA ALA A 19 -19.48 22.15 -1.52
C ALA A 19 -20.44 22.95 -0.61
N SER A 20 -20.89 22.37 0.50
CA SER A 20 -21.96 22.94 1.34
C SER A 20 -21.44 23.83 2.48
N ASP A 21 -20.12 23.91 2.68
CA ASP A 21 -19.42 24.70 3.73
C ASP A 21 -19.98 24.58 5.17
N VAL A 22 -20.76 23.53 5.43
CA VAL A 22 -21.32 23.22 6.75
C VAL A 22 -20.39 22.28 7.51
N SER A 23 -20.50 22.26 8.84
CA SER A 23 -19.79 21.25 9.63
C SER A 23 -20.25 19.83 9.26
N GLY A 24 -19.34 18.86 9.31
CA GLY A 24 -19.67 17.46 8.97
C GLY A 24 -20.79 16.89 9.85
N GLN A 25 -20.92 17.34 11.10
CA GLN A 25 -22.01 16.94 11.98
C GLN A 25 -23.35 17.52 11.53
N ALA A 26 -23.40 18.79 11.13
CA ALA A 26 -24.61 19.42 10.60
C ALA A 26 -25.06 18.74 9.30
N PHE A 27 -24.12 18.45 8.39
CA PHE A 27 -24.40 17.70 7.17
C PHE A 27 -24.94 16.30 7.44
N CYS A 28 -24.34 15.56 8.38
CA CYS A 28 -24.83 14.23 8.76
C CYS A 28 -26.25 14.30 9.34
N LYS A 29 -26.58 15.34 10.11
CA LYS A 29 -27.95 15.55 10.61
C LYS A 29 -28.94 15.85 9.48
N GLN A 30 -28.57 16.71 8.53
CA GLN A 30 -29.44 17.08 7.40
C GLN A 30 -29.71 15.91 6.44
N GLN A 31 -28.69 15.09 6.16
CA GLN A 31 -28.77 13.97 5.22
C GLN A 31 -29.11 12.63 5.91
N ASN A 32 -29.40 12.65 7.21
CA ASN A 32 -29.67 11.46 8.03
C ASN A 32 -28.57 10.38 7.91
N LEU A 33 -27.31 10.80 7.94
CA LEU A 33 -26.14 9.93 7.81
C LEU A 33 -25.50 9.64 9.17
N SER A 34 -24.90 8.46 9.31
CA SER A 34 -24.10 8.12 10.49
C SER A 34 -22.79 8.91 10.51
N TYR A 35 -22.57 9.70 11.58
CA TYR A 35 -21.38 10.52 11.74
C TYR A 35 -20.08 9.69 11.73
N HIS A 36 -20.06 8.54 12.41
CA HIS A 36 -18.86 7.69 12.44
C HIS A 36 -18.51 7.15 11.04
N GLN A 37 -19.52 6.77 10.25
CA GLN A 37 -19.30 6.32 8.87
C GLN A 37 -18.76 7.47 8.00
N PHE A 38 -19.31 8.68 8.15
CA PHE A 38 -18.83 9.86 7.45
C PHE A 38 -17.35 10.15 7.75
N VAL A 39 -16.96 10.16 9.03
CA VAL A 39 -15.56 10.38 9.45
C VAL A 39 -14.65 9.28 8.89
N TYR A 40 -15.07 8.03 8.95
CA TYR A 40 -14.31 6.90 8.38
C TYR A 40 -14.07 7.09 6.88
N TRP A 41 -15.12 7.38 6.10
CA TRP A 41 -15.02 7.53 4.65
C TRP A 41 -14.24 8.77 4.23
N ARG A 42 -14.34 9.86 5.00
CA ARG A 42 -13.50 11.05 4.80
C ARG A 42 -12.02 10.71 4.96
N ARG A 43 -11.64 10.08 6.08
CA ARG A 43 -10.26 9.64 6.33
C ARG A 43 -9.75 8.68 5.26
N LYS A 44 -10.62 7.80 4.75
CA LYS A 44 -10.27 6.86 3.68
C LYS A 44 -9.93 7.58 2.37
N GLN A 45 -10.65 8.65 2.02
CA GLN A 45 -10.33 9.48 0.86
C GLN A 45 -9.05 10.30 1.07
N ASP A 46 -8.85 10.86 2.27
CA ASP A 46 -7.63 11.60 2.59
C ASP A 46 -6.39 10.70 2.50
N LYS A 47 -6.47 9.46 2.98
CA LYS A 47 -5.41 8.46 2.80
C LYS A 47 -5.16 8.12 1.33
N ALA A 48 -6.22 7.93 0.53
CA ALA A 48 -6.06 7.66 -0.90
C ALA A 48 -5.36 8.82 -1.64
N ARG A 49 -5.62 10.07 -1.24
CA ARG A 49 -4.89 11.26 -1.75
C ARG A 49 -3.47 11.34 -1.22
N SER A 50 -3.24 11.07 0.06
CA SER A 50 -1.89 11.12 0.66
C SER A 50 -0.97 10.00 0.18
N SER A 51 -1.51 8.91 -0.37
CA SER A 51 -0.70 7.90 -1.06
C SER A 51 -0.08 8.41 -2.38
N GLN A 52 -0.62 9.50 -2.94
CA GLN A 52 -0.12 10.14 -4.17
C GLN A 52 0.80 11.33 -3.85
N THR A 53 0.56 12.03 -2.75
CA THR A 53 1.46 13.03 -2.18
C THR A 53 2.23 12.44 -1.00
N SER A 54 3.23 11.63 -1.33
CA SER A 54 4.37 11.30 -0.47
C SER A 54 5.21 12.55 -0.20
N SER A 55 4.57 13.61 0.32
CA SER A 55 5.25 14.85 0.69
C SER A 55 5.85 14.66 2.07
N ALA A 56 7.12 14.23 2.07
CA ALA A 56 8.18 14.65 2.97
C ALA A 56 7.82 14.81 4.46
N THR A 57 7.50 13.71 5.14
CA THR A 57 7.94 13.56 6.53
C THR A 57 9.04 12.51 6.51
N GLY A 58 10.21 12.82 7.08
CA GLY A 58 11.51 12.12 6.88
C GLY A 58 11.59 10.66 7.34
N PHE A 59 10.44 9.98 7.48
CA PHE A 59 10.34 8.59 7.85
C PHE A 59 9.68 7.81 6.72
N ALA A 60 10.48 6.98 6.04
CA ALA A 60 9.98 5.98 5.12
C ALA A 60 9.40 4.80 5.92
N LYS A 61 8.22 4.33 5.53
CA LYS A 61 7.67 3.09 6.07
C LYS A 61 8.50 1.91 5.52
N VAL A 62 9.28 1.26 6.38
CA VAL A 62 9.99 0.03 6.03
C VAL A 62 9.08 -1.16 6.30
N THR A 63 8.78 -1.93 5.25
CA THR A 63 8.16 -3.25 5.40
C THR A 63 9.29 -4.26 5.47
N GLN A 64 9.42 -4.96 6.59
CA GLN A 64 10.41 -6.01 6.74
C GLN A 64 10.05 -7.14 5.77
N ALA A 65 10.90 -7.40 4.78
CA ALA A 65 10.78 -8.58 3.95
C ALA A 65 10.94 -9.79 4.86
N THR A 66 9.95 -10.69 4.84
CA THR A 66 10.05 -11.97 5.52
C THR A 66 11.23 -12.72 4.92
N PRO A 67 12.23 -13.17 5.70
CA PRO A 67 13.29 -14.01 5.17
C PRO A 67 12.65 -15.28 4.63
N THR A 68 12.66 -15.42 3.30
CA THR A 68 12.42 -16.68 2.60
C THR A 68 13.46 -17.67 3.13
N LYS A 69 12.99 -18.75 3.75
CA LYS A 69 13.78 -19.62 4.62
C LYS A 69 14.94 -20.37 3.95
N ASP A 70 15.15 -20.25 2.64
CA ASP A 70 16.18 -21.00 1.90
C ASP A 70 16.75 -20.17 0.73
N GLU A 71 17.26 -18.98 1.02
CA GLU A 71 17.96 -18.19 0.01
C GLU A 71 19.43 -17.99 0.39
N LEU A 72 20.31 -18.78 -0.22
CA LEU A 72 21.75 -18.60 -0.10
C LEU A 72 22.22 -17.54 -1.09
N THR A 73 23.10 -16.65 -0.64
CA THR A 73 23.73 -15.61 -1.46
C THR A 73 25.24 -15.84 -1.51
N LEU A 74 25.80 -15.92 -2.72
CA LEU A 74 27.24 -16.10 -2.95
C LEU A 74 27.81 -14.84 -3.59
N THR A 75 28.87 -14.29 -2.98
CA THR A 75 29.58 -13.12 -3.50
C THR A 75 30.94 -13.58 -4.02
N LEU A 76 31.21 -13.33 -5.31
CA LEU A 76 32.47 -13.69 -5.94
C LEU A 76 33.48 -12.53 -5.78
N PRO A 77 34.80 -12.81 -5.74
CA PRO A 77 35.85 -11.79 -5.70
C PRO A 77 35.82 -10.81 -6.89
N SER A 78 35.13 -11.17 -7.98
CA SER A 78 34.86 -10.32 -9.14
C SER A 78 33.80 -9.23 -8.89
N GLY A 79 33.17 -9.21 -7.72
CA GLY A 79 32.08 -8.30 -7.38
C GLY A 79 30.69 -8.77 -7.85
N LEU A 80 30.60 -9.98 -8.40
CA LEU A 80 29.32 -10.59 -8.77
C LEU A 80 28.63 -11.19 -7.54
N SER A 81 27.35 -10.87 -7.37
CA SER A 81 26.49 -11.41 -6.31
C SER A 81 25.40 -12.29 -6.92
N ILE A 82 25.36 -13.56 -6.54
CA ILE A 82 24.33 -14.52 -6.95
C ILE A 82 23.43 -14.75 -5.74
N THR A 83 22.18 -14.33 -5.83
CA THR A 83 21.13 -14.54 -4.82
C THR A 83 20.17 -15.65 -5.28
N GLY A 84 19.21 -16.04 -4.45
CA GLY A 84 18.19 -17.02 -4.86
C GLY A 84 18.65 -18.47 -4.89
N ILE A 85 19.78 -18.84 -4.26
CA ILE A 85 20.30 -20.21 -4.35
C ILE A 85 19.50 -21.11 -3.41
N HIS A 86 18.82 -22.09 -4.02
CA HIS A 86 18.03 -23.13 -3.35
C HIS A 86 18.27 -24.48 -4.06
N THR A 87 17.82 -25.58 -3.45
CA THR A 87 18.07 -26.95 -3.94
C THR A 87 17.65 -27.20 -5.39
N GLY A 88 16.62 -26.50 -5.87
CA GLY A 88 16.16 -26.58 -7.27
C GLY A 88 17.06 -25.89 -8.30
N ASN A 89 17.97 -25.00 -7.87
CA ASN A 89 18.79 -24.17 -8.75
C ASN A 89 20.31 -24.42 -8.58
N VAL A 90 20.70 -25.34 -7.70
CA VAL A 90 22.12 -25.56 -7.36
C VAL A 90 22.91 -26.19 -8.52
N GLU A 91 22.26 -27.03 -9.35
CA GLU A 91 22.92 -27.62 -10.53
C GLU A 91 23.18 -26.57 -11.62
N LEU A 92 22.23 -25.64 -11.84
CA LEU A 92 22.40 -24.51 -12.75
C LEU A 92 23.53 -23.60 -12.28
N LEU A 93 23.62 -23.33 -10.98
CA LEU A 93 24.73 -22.58 -10.41
C LEU A 93 26.07 -23.24 -10.72
N GLY A 94 26.17 -24.57 -10.55
CA GLY A 94 27.36 -25.33 -10.89
C GLY A 94 27.67 -25.34 -12.39
N ALA A 95 26.69 -25.19 -13.27
CA ALA A 95 26.92 -25.04 -14.71
C ALA A 95 27.45 -23.64 -15.06
N ILE A 96 26.86 -22.58 -14.48
CA ILE A 96 27.27 -21.19 -14.70
C ILE A 96 28.70 -20.95 -14.20
N LEU A 97 29.05 -21.47 -13.02
CA LEU A 97 30.39 -21.32 -12.46
C LEU A 97 31.48 -22.05 -13.27
N ARG A 98 31.14 -23.04 -14.08
CA ARG A 98 32.10 -23.73 -14.96
C ARG A 98 32.36 -23.00 -16.27
N GLN A 99 31.51 -22.03 -16.63
CA GLN A 99 31.65 -21.22 -17.84
C GLN A 99 32.35 -19.88 -17.60
N LEU A 100 32.64 -19.55 -16.34
CA LEU A 100 33.46 -18.42 -15.90
C LEU A 100 34.89 -18.88 -15.68
#